data_AF-A0A7S3MCI1-F1
#
_entry.id   AF-A0A7S3MCI1-F1
#
_cell.length_a   1.000
_cell.length_b   1.000
_cell.length_c   1.000
_cell.angle_alpha   90.00
_cell.angle_beta   90.00
_cell.angle_gamma   90.00
#
_symmetry.space_group_name_H-M   'P 1'
#
loop_
_entity.id
_entity.type
_entity.pdbx_description
1 polymer ?
#
loop_
_entity_poly.entity_id
_entity_poly.type
_entity_poly.pdbx_seq_one_letter_code
_entity_poly.pdbx_strand_id
1 'polypeptide(L)'
;KDKDTGYDFTGDYFGLPWPCFGTPELKHPGSPNLYDTSKHVMEGGGNFRANFGVEKDGVNLLAEDGSHSVGSEITTGYPEFDHVLLKKLGWWDDLSDAEKAKAEGKNWKTDPTGAIIRVAMKHGCHPF
;
A
#
# COMPACT_ATOMS: atom_id res chain seq x y z
N LYS A 1 12.48 -23.03 17.26
CA LYS A 1 11.43 -24.05 17.21
C LYS A 1 10.84 -24.27 18.59
N ASP A 2 9.53 -24.28 18.69
CA ASP A 2 8.78 -24.65 19.87
C ASP A 2 9.13 -26.08 20.31
N LYS A 3 9.22 -26.31 21.62
CA LYS A 3 9.66 -27.62 22.14
C LYS A 3 8.54 -28.67 22.09
N ASP A 4 7.29 -28.25 22.20
CA ASP A 4 6.14 -29.16 22.29
C ASP A 4 5.52 -29.44 20.92
N THR A 5 5.40 -28.41 20.08
CA THR A 5 4.78 -28.48 18.74
C THR A 5 5.80 -28.59 17.61
N GLY A 6 7.08 -28.27 17.85
CA GLY A 6 8.12 -28.24 16.82
C GLY A 6 8.03 -27.05 15.85
N TYR A 7 7.06 -26.15 16.04
CA TYR A 7 6.81 -25.01 15.16
C TYR A 7 7.97 -24.01 15.15
N ASP A 8 8.35 -23.48 13.99
CA ASP A 8 9.47 -22.52 13.87
C ASP A 8 8.97 -21.08 13.83
N PHE A 9 9.20 -20.34 14.90
CA PHE A 9 8.80 -18.94 15.04
C PHE A 9 9.70 -17.96 14.26
N THR A 10 10.70 -18.44 13.53
CA THR A 10 11.63 -17.58 12.80
C THR A 10 10.90 -16.82 11.70
N GLY A 11 10.86 -15.48 11.80
CA GLY A 11 10.17 -14.61 10.84
C GLY A 11 8.72 -14.30 11.20
N ASP A 12 8.20 -14.88 12.29
CA ASP A 12 6.86 -14.58 12.80
C ASP A 12 6.84 -13.26 13.57
N TYR A 13 5.67 -12.61 13.54
CA TYR A 13 5.39 -11.41 14.32
C TYR A 13 4.28 -11.71 15.32
N PHE A 14 4.56 -11.40 16.59
CA PHE A 14 3.59 -11.53 17.67
C PHE A 14 3.09 -10.14 18.05
N GLY A 15 1.89 -9.79 17.60
CA GLY A 15 1.29 -8.48 17.82
C GLY A 15 -0.02 -8.34 17.05
N LEU A 16 -0.74 -7.24 17.28
CA LEU A 16 -1.89 -6.92 16.45
C LEU A 16 -1.41 -6.63 15.02
N PRO A 17 -2.16 -7.07 13.98
CA PRO A 17 -1.81 -6.82 12.60
C PRO A 17 -1.99 -5.32 12.33
N TRP A 18 -0.93 -4.53 12.54
CA TRP A 18 -1.01 -3.08 12.46
C TRP A 18 0.21 -2.49 11.76
N PRO A 19 0.02 -1.48 10.89
CA PRO A 19 -1.27 -1.02 10.38
C PRO A 19 -1.87 -2.03 9.38
N CYS A 20 -3.20 -2.21 9.44
CA CYS A 20 -3.98 -2.90 8.41
C CYS A 20 -4.64 -1.87 7.48
N PHE A 21 -4.87 -2.27 6.24
CA PHE A 21 -5.44 -1.40 5.21
C PHE A 21 -6.63 -2.06 4.52
N GLY A 22 -7.55 -1.23 4.03
CA GLY A 22 -8.71 -1.65 3.25
C GLY A 22 -9.86 -2.17 4.11
N THR A 23 -10.79 -2.86 3.47
CA THR A 23 -11.95 -3.44 4.15
C THR A 23 -11.61 -4.80 4.77
N PRO A 24 -12.42 -5.31 5.73
CA PRO A 24 -12.20 -6.63 6.32
C PRO A 24 -12.13 -7.77 5.29
N GLU A 25 -12.87 -7.65 4.17
CA GLU A 25 -12.90 -8.65 3.08
C GLU A 25 -11.56 -8.74 2.34
N LEU A 26 -10.76 -7.66 2.32
CA LEU A 26 -9.42 -7.64 1.74
C LEU A 26 -8.43 -8.49 2.56
N LYS A 27 -8.72 -8.74 3.84
CA LYS A 27 -7.93 -9.57 4.76
C LYS A 27 -6.44 -9.23 4.77
N HIS A 28 -6.11 -7.95 4.72
CA HIS A 28 -4.72 -7.49 4.81
C HIS A 28 -4.10 -7.95 6.14
N PRO A 29 -2.92 -8.60 6.15
CA PRO A 29 -2.33 -9.21 7.35
C PRO A 29 -1.69 -8.19 8.30
N GLY A 30 -1.62 -6.92 7.87
CA GLY A 30 -0.94 -5.84 8.57
C GLY A 30 0.50 -5.69 8.09
N SER A 31 1.09 -4.52 8.30
CA SER A 31 2.48 -4.21 7.92
C SER A 31 3.34 -3.95 9.16
N PRO A 32 3.61 -4.98 10.00
CA PRO A 32 4.28 -4.81 11.29
C PRO A 32 5.72 -4.29 11.16
N ASN A 33 6.39 -4.62 10.05
CA ASN A 33 7.66 -4.03 9.66
C ASN A 33 7.41 -2.94 8.62
N LEU A 34 7.51 -1.68 9.05
CA LEU A 34 7.37 -0.55 8.12
C LEU A 34 8.50 -0.59 7.08
N TYR A 35 8.12 -0.34 5.82
CA TYR A 35 9.05 -0.24 4.68
C TYR A 35 9.80 -1.53 4.33
N ASP A 36 9.22 -2.70 4.63
CA ASP A 36 9.76 -3.98 4.19
C ASP A 36 9.52 -4.21 2.68
N THR A 37 10.53 -3.87 1.88
CA THR A 37 10.50 -4.03 0.41
C THR A 37 10.73 -5.48 -0.03
N SER A 38 11.04 -6.41 0.88
CA SER A 38 11.30 -7.82 0.56
C SER A 38 10.02 -8.66 0.38
N LYS A 39 8.84 -8.08 0.66
CA LYS A 39 7.54 -8.75 0.60
C LYS A 39 6.56 -8.01 -0.30
N HIS A 40 5.54 -8.73 -0.78
CA HIS A 40 4.41 -8.11 -1.48
C HIS A 40 3.54 -7.33 -0.48
N VAL A 41 2.87 -6.27 -0.92
CA VAL A 41 2.03 -5.44 -0.02
C VAL A 41 0.95 -6.25 0.69
N MET A 42 0.31 -7.19 -0.02
CA MET A 42 -0.69 -8.10 0.53
C MET A 42 -0.14 -9.14 1.53
N GLU A 43 1.18 -9.20 1.71
CA GLU A 43 1.88 -10.04 2.69
C GLU A 43 2.51 -9.20 3.82
N GLY A 44 2.13 -7.92 3.93
CA GLY A 44 2.64 -6.99 4.92
C GLY A 44 3.90 -6.23 4.50
N GLY A 45 4.30 -6.34 3.23
CA GLY A 45 5.36 -5.52 2.64
C GLY A 45 4.96 -4.07 2.43
N GLY A 46 5.92 -3.23 2.08
CA GLY A 46 5.68 -1.83 1.79
C GLY A 46 6.93 -1.08 1.36
N ASN A 47 6.80 0.24 1.26
CA ASN A 47 7.87 1.12 0.79
C ASN A 47 7.78 2.49 1.44
N PHE A 48 8.84 3.28 1.31
CA PHE A 48 8.89 4.61 1.89
C PHE A 48 8.12 5.62 1.03
N ARG A 49 7.41 6.55 1.70
CA ARG A 49 6.88 7.78 1.10
C ARG A 49 7.19 8.99 1.98
N ALA A 50 7.64 10.09 1.36
CA ALA A 50 7.71 11.39 2.02
C ALA A 50 6.31 11.95 2.29
N ASN A 51 5.99 12.20 3.57
CA ASN A 51 4.68 12.74 3.98
C ASN A 51 4.58 14.27 3.91
N PHE A 52 5.70 14.97 3.67
CA PHE A 52 5.79 16.43 3.71
C PHE A 52 5.77 17.10 2.33
N GLY A 53 5.24 16.39 1.33
CA GLY A 53 5.28 16.79 -0.08
C GLY A 53 6.25 15.93 -0.89
N VAL A 54 6.29 16.20 -2.20
CA VAL A 54 7.10 15.45 -3.18
C VAL A 54 8.36 16.20 -3.59
N GLU A 55 8.51 17.46 -3.22
CA GLU A 55 9.63 18.32 -3.60
C GLU A 55 9.96 19.29 -2.46
N LYS A 56 11.24 19.59 -2.28
CA LYS A 56 11.72 20.70 -1.45
C LYS A 56 12.89 21.39 -2.15
N ASP A 57 12.82 22.72 -2.28
CA ASP A 57 13.86 23.56 -2.88
C ASP A 57 14.26 23.10 -4.32
N GLY A 58 13.28 22.62 -5.11
CA GLY A 58 13.54 22.07 -6.46
C GLY A 58 14.11 20.66 -6.49
N VAL A 59 14.27 20.01 -5.32
CA VAL A 59 14.79 18.65 -5.19
C VAL A 59 13.65 17.68 -4.94
N ASN A 60 13.57 16.64 -5.77
CA ASN A 60 12.63 15.54 -5.59
C ASN A 60 12.84 14.83 -4.25
N LEU A 61 11.75 14.57 -3.53
CA LEU A 61 11.75 13.85 -2.25
C LEU A 61 11.21 12.42 -2.37
N LEU A 62 10.71 12.03 -3.54
CA LEU A 62 10.32 10.65 -3.80
C LEU A 62 11.58 9.78 -3.76
N ALA A 63 11.42 8.56 -3.26
CA ALA A 63 12.43 7.55 -3.51
C ALA A 63 12.59 7.44 -5.04
N GLU A 64 13.81 7.48 -5.55
CA GLU A 64 14.05 7.27 -6.98
C GLU A 64 13.87 5.77 -7.27
N ASP A 65 14.82 5.14 -7.96
CA ASP A 65 14.83 3.69 -8.08
C ASP A 65 15.12 3.03 -6.72
N GLY A 66 14.25 2.12 -6.27
CA GLY A 66 14.61 1.12 -5.26
C GLY A 66 13.79 1.07 -3.96
N SER A 67 12.73 1.87 -3.80
CA SER A 67 11.78 1.68 -2.68
C SER A 67 10.39 1.31 -3.19
N HIS A 68 10.15 0.01 -3.38
CA HIS A 68 8.86 -0.55 -3.74
C HIS A 68 8.73 -1.97 -3.15
N SER A 69 7.51 -2.41 -2.89
CA SER A 69 7.22 -3.80 -2.52
C SER A 69 7.51 -4.76 -3.67
N VAL A 70 7.72 -6.04 -3.35
CA VAL A 70 7.81 -7.10 -4.35
C VAL A 70 6.52 -7.12 -5.18
N GLY A 71 6.66 -7.21 -6.51
CA GLY A 71 5.53 -7.29 -7.44
C GLY A 71 4.80 -5.96 -7.69
N SER A 72 5.29 -4.83 -7.15
CA SER A 72 4.75 -3.50 -7.45
C SER A 72 4.93 -3.15 -8.93
N GLU A 73 3.86 -2.68 -9.58
CA GLU A 73 3.92 -2.16 -10.96
C GLU A 73 4.67 -0.83 -11.05
N ILE A 74 4.72 -0.06 -9.95
CA ILE A 74 5.54 1.14 -9.83
C ILE A 74 6.81 0.77 -9.07
N THR A 75 7.96 0.86 -9.72
CA THR A 75 9.27 0.51 -9.16
C THR A 75 10.08 1.71 -8.67
N THR A 76 9.51 2.91 -8.75
CA THR A 76 10.04 4.14 -8.17
C THR A 76 9.18 4.60 -6.99
N GLY A 77 9.61 5.64 -6.28
CA GLY A 77 8.77 6.33 -5.32
C GLY A 77 7.62 7.09 -5.99
N TYR A 78 6.49 7.13 -5.29
CA TYR A 78 5.24 7.73 -5.78
C TYR A 78 4.55 8.52 -4.65
N PRO A 79 3.73 9.54 -5.01
CA PRO A 79 2.87 10.22 -4.05
C PRO A 79 1.76 9.29 -3.56
N GLU A 80 1.01 9.72 -2.53
CA GLU A 80 -0.13 8.95 -2.04
C GLU A 80 -1.16 8.69 -3.15
N PHE A 81 -1.88 7.57 -3.05
CA PHE A 81 -2.90 7.26 -4.03
C PHE A 81 -4.15 8.11 -3.80
N ASP A 82 -4.52 8.83 -4.86
CA ASP A 82 -5.77 9.56 -4.97
C ASP A 82 -6.47 9.29 -6.31
N HIS A 83 -7.69 9.79 -6.46
CA HIS A 83 -8.46 9.62 -7.70
C HIS A 83 -7.72 10.17 -8.94
N VAL A 84 -6.85 11.17 -8.79
CA VAL A 84 -6.09 11.75 -9.91
C VAL A 84 -4.98 10.81 -10.35
N LEU A 85 -4.21 10.27 -9.41
CA LEU A 85 -3.13 9.34 -9.69
C LEU A 85 -3.69 8.04 -10.30
N LEU A 86 -4.78 7.50 -9.77
CA LEU A 86 -5.43 6.31 -10.35
C LEU A 86 -5.84 6.54 -11.81
N LYS A 87 -6.40 7.72 -12.12
CA LYS A 87 -6.75 8.09 -13.51
C LYS A 87 -5.52 8.20 -14.40
N LYS A 88 -4.45 8.84 -13.92
CA LYS A 88 -3.19 8.97 -14.68
C LYS A 88 -2.54 7.63 -15.01
N LEU A 89 -2.66 6.67 -14.09
CA LEU A 89 -2.13 5.31 -14.26
C LEU A 89 -3.05 4.39 -15.09
N GLY A 90 -4.28 4.84 -15.41
CA GLY A 90 -5.28 4.00 -16.07
C GLY A 90 -5.96 2.99 -15.14
N TRP A 91 -5.67 3.03 -13.84
CA TRP A 91 -6.22 2.11 -12.83
C TRP A 91 -7.61 2.53 -12.34
N TRP A 92 -8.09 3.71 -12.74
CA TRP A 92 -9.44 4.17 -12.39
C TRP A 92 -10.53 3.21 -12.87
N ASP A 93 -10.30 2.49 -13.97
CA ASP A 93 -11.27 1.56 -14.53
C ASP A 93 -11.35 0.21 -13.80
N ASP A 94 -10.47 -0.03 -12.82
CA ASP A 94 -10.57 -1.16 -11.88
C ASP A 94 -11.56 -0.92 -10.73
N LEU A 95 -12.13 0.29 -10.66
CA LEU A 95 -13.26 0.63 -9.80
C LEU A 95 -14.57 0.38 -10.56
N SER A 96 -15.54 -0.20 -9.85
CA SER A 96 -16.93 -0.22 -10.31
C SER A 96 -17.52 1.20 -10.35
N ASP A 97 -18.59 1.41 -11.13
CA ASP A 97 -19.23 2.72 -11.23
C ASP A 97 -19.70 3.28 -9.88
N ALA A 98 -20.15 2.39 -8.98
CA ALA A 98 -20.55 2.76 -7.63
C ALA A 98 -19.37 3.19 -6.74
N GLU A 99 -18.20 2.58 -6.92
CA GLU A 99 -16.96 2.99 -6.24
C GLU A 99 -16.44 4.30 -6.83
N LYS A 100 -16.41 4.44 -8.17
CA LYS A 100 -15.99 5.67 -8.86
C LYS A 100 -16.76 6.89 -8.35
N ALA A 101 -18.08 6.78 -8.23
CA ALA A 101 -18.92 7.87 -7.75
C ALA A 101 -18.59 8.34 -6.32
N LYS A 102 -18.08 7.45 -5.47
CA LYS A 102 -17.72 7.77 -4.07
C LYS A 102 -16.26 8.16 -3.89
N ALA A 103 -15.37 7.63 -4.73
CA ALA A 103 -13.94 7.87 -4.70
C ALA A 103 -13.53 9.15 -5.45
N GLU A 104 -14.38 9.70 -6.33
CA GLU A 104 -14.11 10.95 -7.05
C GLU A 104 -13.81 12.11 -6.08
N GLY A 105 -12.72 12.84 -6.32
CA GLY A 105 -12.29 13.92 -5.43
C GLY A 105 -11.71 13.45 -4.09
N LYS A 106 -11.45 12.14 -3.91
CA LYS A 106 -10.91 11.55 -2.66
C LYS A 106 -9.50 11.02 -2.85
N ASN A 107 -8.88 10.73 -1.71
CA ASN A 107 -7.65 9.94 -1.59
C ASN A 107 -7.91 8.65 -0.80
N TRP A 108 -6.89 7.80 -0.69
CA TRP A 108 -6.97 6.52 0.03
C TRP A 108 -7.51 6.63 1.47
N LYS A 109 -7.33 7.79 2.12
CA LYS A 109 -7.79 8.07 3.51
C LYS A 109 -9.27 8.41 3.57
N THR A 110 -9.78 9.07 2.53
CA THR A 110 -11.10 9.72 2.53
C THR A 110 -12.11 9.06 1.60
N ASP A 111 -11.69 8.09 0.79
CA ASP A 111 -12.56 7.18 0.06
C ASP A 111 -13.28 6.23 1.05
N PRO A 112 -14.60 6.37 1.25
CA PRO A 112 -15.33 5.57 2.23
C PRO A 112 -15.54 4.12 1.79
N THR A 113 -15.28 3.77 0.53
CA THR A 113 -15.44 2.38 0.06
C THR A 113 -14.17 1.55 0.21
N GLY A 114 -13.02 2.19 0.45
CA GLY A 114 -11.71 1.53 0.45
C GLY A 114 -11.29 1.03 -0.94
N ALA A 115 -11.92 1.52 -2.01
CA ALA A 115 -11.65 1.07 -3.38
C ALA A 115 -10.28 1.54 -3.86
N ILE A 116 -9.89 2.78 -3.53
CA ILE A 116 -8.55 3.29 -3.84
C ILE A 116 -7.47 2.38 -3.22
N ILE A 117 -7.67 1.95 -1.96
CA ILE A 117 -6.76 1.01 -1.28
C ILE A 117 -6.73 -0.34 -2.01
N ARG A 118 -7.91 -0.91 -2.28
CA ARG A 118 -8.04 -2.20 -2.98
C ARG A 118 -7.33 -2.18 -4.32
N VAL A 119 -7.51 -1.13 -5.13
CA VAL A 119 -6.91 -1.01 -6.45
C VAL A 119 -5.40 -0.79 -6.34
N ALA A 120 -4.92 0.12 -5.50
CA ALA A 120 -3.48 0.33 -5.32
C ALA A 120 -2.76 -0.98 -4.92
N MET A 121 -3.33 -1.74 -3.97
CA MET A 121 -2.77 -3.01 -3.51
C MET A 121 -2.87 -4.13 -4.55
N LYS A 122 -3.90 -4.11 -5.41
CA LYS A 122 -4.02 -5.03 -6.56
C LYS A 122 -2.84 -4.86 -7.53
N HIS A 123 -2.34 -3.64 -7.71
CA HIS A 123 -1.15 -3.32 -8.50
C HIS A 123 0.16 -3.40 -7.70
N GLY A 124 0.14 -4.09 -6.55
CA GLY A 124 1.31 -4.33 -5.70
C GLY A 124 1.84 -3.10 -4.98
N CYS A 125 1.12 -1.97 -5.02
CA CYS A 125 1.53 -0.70 -4.42
C CYS A 125 0.95 -0.50 -3.01
N HIS A 126 1.66 0.24 -2.18
CA HIS A 126 1.18 0.66 -0.88
C HIS A 126 0.34 1.94 -1.01
N PRO A 127 -0.88 2.04 -0.43
CA PRO A 127 -1.79 3.17 -0.69
C PRO A 127 -1.37 4.57 -0.21
N PHE A 128 -0.42 4.68 0.72
CA PHE A 128 -0.37 5.81 1.67
C PHE A 128 0.26 7.11 1.18
#